data_AF-A0A937XVG7-F1
#
_entry.id   AF-A0A937XVG7-F1
#
_cell.length_a   1.000
_cell.length_b   1.000
_cell.length_c   1.000
_cell.angle_alpha   90.00
_cell.angle_beta   90.00
_cell.angle_gamma   90.00
#
_symmetry.space_group_name_H-M   'P 1'
#
loop_
_entity.id
_entity.type
_entity.pdbx_description
1 polymer ?
#
loop_
_entity_poly.entity_id
_entity_poly.type
_entity_poly.pdbx_seq_one_letter_code
_entity_poly.pdbx_strand_id
1 'polypeptide(L)'
;MKLATLRDGTRDGTLLVVSKDLNRALKADHVSPTLQAALDDWTYAAPLLAQLSADLDAGGPARAFNFDPAQCMAPLPRAPQLLDGSAYLVHAELIMASRKQKPPDNLK
;
A
#
# COMPACT_ATOMS: atom_id res chain seq x y z
N MET A 1 2.89 -10.94 2.97
CA MET A 1 3.11 -9.69 3.71
C MET A 1 2.12 -8.64 3.25
N LYS A 2 1.51 -7.91 4.18
CA LYS A 2 0.66 -6.74 3.90
C LYS A 2 1.25 -5.55 4.66
N LEU A 3 1.32 -4.39 4.02
CA LEU A 3 1.88 -3.17 4.60
C LEU A 3 0.81 -2.08 4.62
N ALA A 4 0.85 -1.24 5.65
CA ALA A 4 -0.02 -0.09 5.79
C ALA A 4 0.73 1.08 6.43
N THR A 5 0.15 2.26 6.35
CA THR A 5 0.70 3.47 6.98
C THR A 5 -0.28 3.99 8.02
N LEU A 6 0.13 3.98 9.28
CA LEU A 6 -0.66 4.47 10.40
C LEU A 6 -0.53 5.98 10.51
N ARG A 7 -1.65 6.68 10.74
CA ARG A 7 -1.63 8.10 11.07
C ARG A 7 -1.03 8.29 12.47
N ASP A 8 0.10 9.01 12.55
CA ASP A 8 0.80 9.32 13.81
C ASP A 8 0.99 10.84 14.05
N GLY A 9 0.43 11.67 13.18
CA GLY A 9 0.56 13.13 13.22
C GLY A 9 1.70 13.68 12.35
N THR A 10 2.58 12.82 11.83
CA THR A 10 3.58 13.20 10.83
C THR A 10 2.99 13.20 9.41
N ARG A 11 3.77 13.69 8.44
CA ARG A 11 3.33 13.76 7.03
C ARG A 11 3.31 12.39 6.34
N ASP A 12 4.24 11.51 6.70
CA ASP A 12 4.46 10.21 6.06
C ASP A 12 3.91 9.04 6.89
N GLY A 13 3.46 9.30 8.12
CA GLY A 13 2.91 8.29 9.03
C GLY A 13 3.97 7.30 9.53
N THR A 14 3.51 6.25 10.20
CA THR A 14 4.35 5.13 10.66
C THR A 14 4.09 3.88 9.82
N LEU A 15 5.14 3.19 9.38
CA LEU A 15 5.02 1.90 8.69
C LEU A 15 4.48 0.80 9.62
N LEU A 16 3.45 0.09 9.13
CA LEU A 16 2.89 -1.10 9.76
C LEU A 16 3.11 -2.34 8.87
N VAL A 17 3.31 -3.48 9.53
CA VAL A 17 3.04 -4.81 8.97
C VAL A 17 1.67 -5.25 9.47
N VAL A 18 0.83 -5.76 8.57
CA VAL A 18 -0.55 -6.20 8.84
C VAL A 18 -0.66 -7.70 8.61
N SER A 19 -1.37 -8.39 9.50
CA SER A 19 -1.60 -9.84 9.42
C SER A 19 -2.41 -10.21 8.17
N LYS A 20 -2.28 -11.47 7.72
CA LYS A 20 -3.00 -11.97 6.55
C LYS A 20 -4.51 -11.81 6.64
N ASP A 21 -5.08 -12.00 7.82
CA ASP A 21 -6.51 -11.89 8.10
C ASP A 21 -6.99 -10.44 8.29
N LEU A 22 -6.10 -9.44 8.23
CA LEU A 22 -6.38 -8.02 8.45
C LEU A 22 -6.93 -7.68 9.84
N ASN A 23 -6.72 -8.53 10.85
CA ASN A 23 -7.22 -8.27 12.21
C ASN A 23 -6.16 -7.67 13.13
N ARG A 24 -4.87 -7.84 12.81
CA ARG A 24 -3.78 -7.40 13.67
C ARG A 24 -2.71 -6.69 12.88
N ALA A 25 -2.02 -5.78 13.55
CA ALA A 25 -0.90 -5.05 12.98
C ALA A 25 0.22 -4.89 13.99
N LEU A 26 1.40 -4.57 13.45
CA LEU A 26 2.60 -4.31 14.21
C LEU A 26 3.33 -3.11 13.60
N LYS A 27 3.77 -2.17 14.44
CA LYS A 27 4.67 -1.08 14.00
C LYS A 27 6.01 -1.68 13.57
N ALA A 28 6.45 -1.30 12.38
CA ALA A 28 7.71 -1.73 11.78
C ALA A 28 8.75 -0.60 11.72
N ASP A 29 8.56 0.44 12.53
CA ASP A 29 9.45 1.60 12.71
C ASP A 29 10.93 1.25 12.98
N HIS A 30 11.18 0.14 13.70
CA HIS A 30 12.51 -0.40 13.93
C HIS A 30 13.18 -1.03 12.70
N VAL A 31 12.42 -1.38 11.66
CA VAL A 31 12.96 -1.79 10.35
C VAL A 31 13.07 -0.58 9.44
N SER A 32 12.00 0.20 9.34
CA SER A 32 11.98 1.45 8.60
C SER A 32 10.86 2.36 9.14
N PRO A 33 11.10 3.67 9.29
CA PRO A 33 10.11 4.57 9.89
C PRO A 33 8.85 4.74 9.01
N THR A 34 9.00 4.68 7.69
CA THR A 34 7.91 4.96 6.71
C THR A 34 7.95 3.95 5.55
N LEU A 35 6.84 3.80 4.83
CA LEU A 35 6.82 2.96 3.62
C LEU A 35 7.75 3.49 2.54
N GLN A 36 7.86 4.82 2.38
CA GLN A 36 8.78 5.42 1.41
C GLN A 36 10.23 5.04 1.73
N ALA A 37 10.67 5.20 2.97
CA ALA A 37 12.03 4.83 3.37
C ALA A 37 12.30 3.32 3.20
N ALA A 38 11.28 2.47 3.41
CA ALA A 38 11.41 1.04 3.12
C ALA A 38 11.57 0.77 1.62
N LEU A 39 10.84 1.47 0.74
CA LEU A 39 10.97 1.34 -0.71
C LEU A 39 12.30 1.90 -1.23
N ASP A 40 12.83 2.94 -0.60
CA ASP A 40 14.13 3.55 -0.96
C ASP A 40 15.30 2.58 -0.74
N ASP A 41 15.21 1.67 0.24
CA ASP A 41 16.18 0.58 0.48
C ASP A 41 15.48 -0.79 0.59
N TRP A 42 14.72 -1.13 -0.45
CA TRP A 42 13.84 -2.30 -0.43
C TRP A 42 14.59 -3.62 -0.26
N THR A 43 15.77 -3.76 -0.85
CA THR A 43 16.57 -4.99 -0.76
C THR A 43 16.92 -5.34 0.68
N TYR A 44 17.17 -4.32 1.52
CA TYR A 44 17.41 -4.50 2.96
C TYR A 44 16.10 -4.64 3.75
N ALA A 45 15.11 -3.77 3.51
CA ALA A 45 13.89 -3.73 4.31
C ALA A 45 12.96 -4.93 4.07
N ALA A 46 12.82 -5.39 2.83
CA ALA A 46 11.89 -6.44 2.43
C ALA A 46 12.02 -7.76 3.22
N PRO A 47 13.21 -8.38 3.37
CA PRO A 47 13.35 -9.62 4.13
C PRO A 47 12.99 -9.45 5.63
N LEU A 48 13.32 -8.30 6.22
CA LEU A 48 13.00 -8.00 7.63
C LEU A 48 11.48 -7.81 7.83
N LEU A 49 10.83 -7.06 6.94
CA LEU A 49 9.37 -6.90 6.96
C LEU A 49 8.65 -8.23 6.70
N ALA A 50 9.20 -9.08 5.83
CA ALA A 50 8.64 -10.41 5.56
C ALA A 50 8.71 -11.31 6.79
N GLN A 51 9.83 -11.26 7.54
CA GLN A 51 9.96 -11.98 8.80
C GLN A 51 8.93 -11.49 9.83
N LEU A 52 8.80 -10.16 10.01
CA LEU A 52 7.79 -9.59 10.89
C LEU A 52 6.37 -10.02 10.51
N SER A 53 6.07 -10.13 9.22
CA SER A 53 4.78 -10.61 8.73
C SER A 53 4.55 -12.08 9.09
N ALA A 54 5.58 -12.93 8.95
CA ALA A 54 5.49 -14.34 9.31
C ALA A 54 5.29 -14.50 10.83
N ASP A 55 6.04 -13.77 11.64
CA ASP A 55 5.92 -13.78 13.10
C ASP A 55 4.53 -13.31 13.54
N LEU A 56 4.02 -12.23 12.93
CA LEU A 56 2.69 -11.70 13.20
C LEU A 56 1.60 -12.73 12.90
N ASP A 57 1.70 -13.44 11.77
CA ASP A 57 0.77 -14.50 11.40
C ASP A 57 0.88 -15.73 12.32
N ALA A 58 2.06 -16.03 12.88
CA ALA A 58 2.31 -17.18 13.76
C ALA A 58 1.86 -16.98 15.22
N GLY A 59 1.14 -15.90 15.52
CA GLY A 59 0.68 -15.55 16.87
C GLY A 59 1.16 -14.18 17.32
N GLY A 60 2.19 -13.63 16.68
CA GLY A 60 2.65 -12.26 16.82
C GLY A 60 3.31 -11.93 18.15
N PRO A 61 4.16 -10.89 18.17
CA PRO A 61 4.75 -10.40 19.41
C PRO A 61 3.69 -9.70 20.28
N ALA A 62 3.94 -9.59 21.58
CA ALA A 62 3.03 -8.95 22.55
C ALA A 62 2.67 -7.48 22.21
N ARG A 63 3.50 -6.81 21.40
CA ARG A 63 3.29 -5.45 20.91
C ARG A 63 2.37 -5.35 19.68
N ALA A 64 1.89 -6.48 19.15
CA ALA A 64 0.88 -6.48 18.11
C ALA A 64 -0.45 -5.96 18.67
N PHE A 65 -1.21 -5.24 17.85
CA PHE A 65 -2.47 -4.62 18.26
C PHE A 65 -3.55 -4.88 17.20
N ASN A 66 -4.82 -4.69 17.57
CA ASN A 66 -5.93 -4.83 16.63
C ASN A 66 -5.79 -3.82 15.50
N PHE A 67 -5.87 -4.31 14.26
CA PHE A 67 -5.77 -3.45 13.09
C PHE A 67 -7.10 -2.74 12.86
N ASP A 68 -7.05 -1.40 12.81
CA ASP A 68 -8.18 -0.55 12.45
C ASP A 68 -7.82 0.20 11.16
N PRO A 69 -8.38 -0.21 9.99
CA PRO A 69 -8.12 0.45 8.72
C PRO A 69 -8.53 1.94 8.71
N ALA A 70 -9.47 2.36 9.55
CA ALA A 70 -9.93 3.75 9.59
C ALA A 70 -8.85 4.71 10.17
N GLN A 71 -7.87 4.18 10.90
CA GLN A 71 -6.72 4.95 11.39
C GLN A 71 -5.58 5.04 10.38
N CYS A 72 -5.66 4.30 9.27
CA CYS A 72 -4.63 4.32 8.25
C CYS A 72 -4.78 5.50 7.30
N MET A 73 -3.64 5.91 6.74
CA MET A 73 -3.56 6.77 5.57
C MET A 73 -3.48 5.89 4.32
N ALA A 74 -3.46 6.50 3.13
CA ALA A 74 -2.98 5.79 1.94
C ALA A 74 -1.58 5.22 2.22
N PRO A 75 -1.21 4.03 1.68
CA PRO A 75 0.09 3.41 1.97
C PRO A 75 1.29 4.34 1.75
N LEU A 76 1.25 5.15 0.68
CA LEU A 76 2.13 6.30 0.50
C LEU A 76 1.28 7.57 0.61
N PRO A 77 1.22 8.24 1.78
CA PRO A 77 0.39 9.43 1.98
C PRO A 77 0.74 10.58 1.03
N ARG A 78 2.00 10.63 0.63
CA ARG A 78 2.52 11.45 -0.45
C ARG A 78 3.45 10.58 -1.27
N ALA A 79 3.34 10.70 -2.59
CA ALA A 79 4.19 10.00 -3.53
C ALA A 79 4.87 11.04 -4.44
N PRO A 80 6.12 10.82 -4.87
CA PRO A 80 6.81 11.74 -5.77
C PRO A 80 6.17 11.76 -7.17
N GLN A 81 5.42 10.71 -7.53
CA GLN A 81 4.76 10.59 -8.82
C GLN A 81 3.46 9.80 -8.70
N LEU A 82 2.44 10.23 -9.44
CA LEU A 82 1.22 9.48 -9.70
C LEU A 82 1.04 9.43 -11.22
N LEU A 83 1.11 8.22 -11.77
CA LEU A 83 0.78 7.95 -13.17
C LEU A 83 -0.44 7.05 -13.18
N ASP A 84 -1.54 7.54 -13.75
CA ASP A 84 -2.78 6.78 -13.89
C ASP A 84 -3.00 6.38 -15.34
N GLY A 85 -3.20 5.10 -15.57
CA GLY A 85 -3.34 4.51 -16.90
C GLY A 85 -4.75 4.01 -17.13
N SER A 86 -5.30 4.29 -18.32
CA SER A 86 -6.55 3.68 -18.77
C SER A 86 -6.33 2.24 -19.24
N ALA A 87 -6.02 1.33 -18.31
CA ALA A 87 -5.60 -0.04 -18.61
C ALA A 87 -6.68 -0.92 -19.26
N TYR A 88 -7.95 -0.49 -19.20
CA TYR A 88 -9.07 -1.20 -19.79
C TYR A 88 -9.68 -0.37 -20.91
N LEU A 89 -9.42 -0.77 -22.16
CA LEU A 89 -9.88 -0.03 -23.36
C LEU A 89 -11.39 0.16 -23.39
N VAL A 90 -12.15 -0.80 -22.89
CA VAL A 90 -13.61 -0.73 -22.78
C VAL A 90 -14.06 0.56 -22.09
N HIS A 91 -13.32 1.04 -21.09
CA HIS A 91 -13.64 2.31 -20.42
C HIS A 91 -13.61 3.48 -21.41
N ALA A 92 -12.55 3.59 -22.21
CA ALA A 92 -12.41 4.63 -23.22
C ALA A 92 -13.43 4.46 -24.37
N GLU A 93 -13.69 3.22 -24.79
CA GLU A 93 -14.71 2.90 -25.81
C GLU A 93 -16.11 3.36 -25.38
N LEU A 94 -16.50 3.09 -24.13
CA LEU A 94 -17.79 3.51 -23.59
C LEU A 94 -17.91 5.03 -23.52
N ILE A 95 -16.85 5.74 -23.12
CA ILE A 95 -16.81 7.21 -23.13
C ILE A 95 -17.00 7.74 -24.56
N MET A 96 -16.30 7.17 -25.54
CA MET A 96 -16.40 7.61 -26.94
C MET A 96 -17.79 7.31 -27.52
N ALA A 97 -18.34 6.12 -27.26
CA ALA A 97 -19.68 5.74 -27.70
C ALA A 97 -20.75 6.67 -27.12
N SER A 98 -20.64 7.08 -25.85
CA SER A 98 -21.56 8.04 -25.22
C SER A 98 -21.59 9.40 -25.94
N ARG A 99 -20.48 9.75 -26.60
CA ARG A 99 -20.31 10.97 -27.41
C ARG A 99 -20.58 10.74 -28.90
N LYS A 100 -21.08 9.56 -29.28
CA LYS A 100 -21.27 9.11 -30.67
C LYS A 100 -19.99 9.19 -31.51
N GLN A 101 -18.84 8.96 -30.88
CA GLN A 101 -17.52 8.91 -31.51
C GLN A 101 -17.04 7.47 -31.64
N LYS A 102 -16.22 7.19 -32.67
CA LYS A 102 -15.54 5.90 -32.82
C LYS A 102 -14.15 5.96 -32.17
N PRO A 103 -13.68 4.86 -31.54
CA PRO A 103 -12.29 4.72 -31.14
C PRO A 103 -11.35 4.90 -32.35
N PRO A 104 -10.17 5.50 -32.16
CA PRO A 104 -9.16 5.53 -33.21
C PRO A 104 -8.65 4.11 -33.50
N ASP A 105 -8.28 3.84 -34.75
CA ASP A 105 -7.90 2.49 -35.22
C ASP A 105 -6.63 1.93 -34.54
N ASN A 106 -5.86 2.81 -33.89
CA ASN A 106 -4.63 2.48 -33.17
C ASN A 106 -4.79 2.46 -31.65
N LEU A 107 -6.02 2.47 -31.12
CA LEU A 107 -6.25 2.31 -29.69
C LEU A 107 -5.78 0.91 -29.26
N LYS A 108 -4.77 0.85 -28.39
CA LYS A 108 -4.15 -0.37 -27.85
C LYS A 108 -4.18 -0.34 -26.35
#